data_AF-I9AZM8-F1
#
_entry.id   AF-I9AZM8-F1
#
_cell.length_a   1.000
_cell.length_b   1.000
_cell.length_c   1.000
_cell.angle_alpha   90.00
_cell.angle_beta   90.00
_cell.angle_gamma   90.00
#
_symmetry.space_group_name_H-M   'P 1'
#
loop_
_entity.id
_entity.type
_entity.pdbx_description
1 polymer ?
#
loop_
_entity_poly.entity_id
_entity_poly.type
_entity_poly.pdbx_seq_one_letter_code
_entity_poly.pdbx_strand_id
1 'polypeptide(L)'
;MKKPDATTVITEENYCDKVWPLPISELLYVGPSTRRKLQNRAIYTIGDLANRDIKSLRLLLGIWGETLHSFANVIHPISYFK
;
A
#
# COMPACT_ATOMS: atom_id res chain seq x y z
N MET A 1 -19.47 -12.54 22.51
CA MET A 1 -18.66 -12.92 21.34
C MET A 1 -17.44 -12.02 21.31
N LYS A 2 -16.25 -12.53 21.68
CA LYS A 2 -14.99 -11.79 21.64
C LYS A 2 -14.66 -11.46 20.17
N LYS A 3 -14.35 -10.19 19.86
CA LYS A 3 -13.55 -9.88 18.67
C LYS A 3 -12.27 -10.72 18.77
N PRO A 4 -11.82 -11.40 17.71
CA PRO A 4 -10.50 -12.01 17.77
C PRO A 4 -9.47 -10.88 17.86
N ASP A 5 -8.64 -10.93 18.90
CA ASP A 5 -7.44 -10.11 19.08
C ASP A 5 -6.41 -10.50 18.02
N ALA A 6 -6.72 -10.25 16.74
CA ALA A 6 -5.84 -10.52 15.63
C ALA A 6 -4.88 -9.34 15.45
N THR A 7 -4.01 -9.13 16.44
CA THR A 7 -2.87 -8.21 16.31
C THR A 7 -1.89 -8.85 15.35
N THR A 8 -2.02 -8.56 14.06
CA THR A 8 -1.05 -9.02 13.06
C THR A 8 0.18 -8.13 13.19
N VAL A 9 1.23 -8.66 13.83
CA VAL A 9 2.53 -8.00 13.85
C VAL A 9 3.11 -8.09 12.45
N ILE A 10 3.16 -6.94 11.78
CA ILE A 10 3.82 -6.79 10.48
C ILE A 10 5.22 -6.25 10.78
N THR A 11 6.23 -7.08 10.52
CA THR A 11 7.65 -6.71 10.60
C THR A 11 8.13 -6.32 9.20
N GLU A 12 9.24 -5.58 9.09
CA GLU A 12 9.84 -5.25 7.79
C GLU A 12 10.12 -6.51 6.97
N GLU A 13 10.59 -7.57 7.64
CA GLU A 13 10.89 -8.88 7.05
C GLU A 13 9.66 -9.61 6.50
N ASN A 14 8.49 -9.47 7.14
CA ASN A 14 7.27 -10.17 6.73
C ASN A 14 6.30 -9.30 5.94
N TYR A 15 6.62 -8.01 5.77
CA TYR A 15 5.74 -7.04 5.14
C TYR A 15 5.48 -7.38 3.68
N CYS A 16 6.53 -7.68 2.92
CA CYS A 16 6.39 -8.04 1.51
C CYS A 16 5.48 -9.27 1.35
N ASP A 17 5.69 -10.32 2.15
CA ASP A 17 4.91 -11.55 2.02
C ASP A 17 3.44 -11.41 2.43
N LYS A 18 3.16 -10.59 3.46
CA LYS A 18 1.81 -10.43 3.99
C LYS A 18 1.01 -9.32 3.33
N VAL A 19 1.67 -8.22 2.96
CA VAL A 19 1.00 -6.98 2.56
C VAL A 19 1.03 -6.78 1.05
N TRP A 20 2.13 -7.10 0.37
CA TRP A 20 2.19 -6.90 -1.09
C TRP A 20 1.13 -7.66 -1.88
N PRO A 21 0.72 -8.90 -1.52
CA PRO A 21 -0.35 -9.60 -2.22
C PRO A 21 -1.73 -8.96 -2.04
N LEU A 22 -1.91 -8.06 -1.08
CA LEU A 22 -3.20 -7.44 -0.82
C LEU A 22 -3.61 -6.51 -1.97
N PRO A 23 -4.92 -6.40 -2.26
CA PRO A 23 -5.41 -5.45 -3.24
C PRO A 23 -4.99 -4.02 -2.89
N ILE A 24 -4.75 -3.20 -3.92
CA ILE A 24 -4.34 -1.80 -3.73
C ILE A 24 -5.36 -0.95 -2.95
N SER A 25 -6.62 -1.40 -2.87
CA SER A 25 -7.68 -0.76 -2.07
C SER A 25 -7.53 -0.94 -0.57
N GLU A 26 -6.71 -1.89 -0.11
CA GLU A 26 -6.39 -2.05 1.32
C GLU A 26 -5.38 -1.01 1.81
N LEU A 27 -4.68 -0.32 0.89
CA LEU A 27 -3.75 0.73 1.24
C LEU A 27 -4.52 1.99 1.66
N LEU A 28 -4.17 2.54 2.83
CA LEU A 28 -4.74 3.79 3.33
C LEU A 28 -4.59 4.91 2.29
N TYR A 29 -5.60 5.78 2.22
CA TYR A 29 -5.72 6.87 1.25
C TYR A 29 -5.98 6.45 -0.22
N VAL A 30 -6.13 5.15 -0.51
CA VAL A 30 -6.57 4.67 -1.82
C VAL A 30 -8.09 4.53 -1.88
N GLY A 31 -8.77 5.63 -2.19
CA GLY A 31 -10.22 5.61 -2.50
C GLY A 31 -10.54 5.15 -3.94
N PRO A 32 -11.84 5.06 -4.31
CA PRO A 32 -12.27 4.54 -5.62
C PRO A 32 -11.64 5.25 -6.84
N SER A 33 -11.45 6.57 -6.76
CA SER A 33 -10.85 7.37 -7.83
C SER A 33 -9.37 7.03 -8.03
N THR A 34 -8.61 6.98 -6.93
CA THR A 34 -7.18 6.62 -6.95
C THR A 34 -6.99 5.18 -7.40
N ARG A 35 -7.81 4.25 -6.88
CA ARG A 35 -7.82 2.85 -7.31
C ARG A 35 -7.98 2.73 -8.82
N ARG A 36 -8.97 3.42 -9.41
CA ARG A 36 -9.20 3.38 -10.86
C ARG A 36 -7.99 3.90 -11.65
N LYS A 37 -7.37 5.00 -11.22
CA LYS A 37 -6.16 5.55 -11.87
C LYS A 37 -5.01 4.54 -11.86
N LEU A 38 -4.80 3.84 -10.73
CA LEU A 38 -3.77 2.83 -10.56
C LEU A 38 -4.05 1.58 -11.40
N GLN A 39 -5.28 1.06 -11.37
CA GLN A 39 -5.66 -0.13 -12.15
C GLN A 39 -5.58 0.11 -13.66
N ASN A 40 -5.88 1.32 -14.14
CA ASN A 40 -5.67 1.72 -15.53
C ASN A 40 -4.18 1.69 -15.96
N ARG A 41 -3.25 1.58 -15.01
CA ARG A 41 -1.80 1.43 -15.23
C ARG A 41 -1.29 0.05 -14.80
N ALA A 42 -2.18 -0.95 -14.73
CA ALA A 42 -1.87 -2.31 -14.30
C ALA A 42 -1.23 -2.39 -12.90
N ILE A 43 -1.70 -1.54 -11.98
CA ILE A 43 -1.34 -1.59 -10.56
C ILE A 43 -2.57 -2.08 -9.80
N TYR A 44 -2.58 -3.35 -9.39
CA TYR A 44 -3.72 -4.02 -8.77
C TYR A 44 -3.49 -4.36 -7.30
N THR A 45 -2.24 -4.59 -6.92
CA THR A 45 -1.82 -4.96 -5.57
C THR A 45 -0.93 -3.90 -4.94
N ILE A 46 -0.73 -3.97 -3.61
CA ILE A 46 0.24 -3.10 -2.91
C ILE A 46 1.66 -3.35 -3.44
N GLY A 47 2.00 -4.61 -3.77
CA GLY A 47 3.28 -4.97 -4.38
C GLY A 47 3.49 -4.33 -5.75
N ASP A 48 2.45 -4.27 -6.59
CA ASP A 48 2.53 -3.61 -7.91
C ASP A 48 2.85 -2.12 -7.78
N LEU A 49 2.34 -1.47 -6.73
CA LEU A 49 2.63 -0.08 -6.43
C LEU A 49 4.05 0.08 -5.86
N ALA A 50 4.44 -0.81 -4.94
CA ALA A 50 5.75 -0.79 -4.28
C ALA A 50 6.91 -0.97 -5.27
N ASN A 51 6.71 -1.74 -6.34
CA ASN A 51 7.72 -2.02 -7.36
C ASN A 51 7.65 -1.05 -8.56
N ARG A 52 6.81 -0.01 -8.52
CA ARG A 52 6.64 0.91 -9.64
C ARG A 52 7.63 2.06 -9.55
N ASP A 53 8.16 2.50 -10.70
CA ASP A 53 9.01 3.69 -10.78
C ASP A 53 8.32 4.93 -10.17
N ILE A 54 9.00 5.58 -9.22
CA ILE A 54 8.47 6.72 -8.46
C ILE A 54 8.12 7.90 -9.36
N LYS A 55 8.88 8.13 -10.45
CA LYS A 55 8.61 9.25 -11.38
C LYS A 55 7.31 9.02 -12.13
N SER A 56 7.04 7.77 -12.53
CA SER A 56 5.78 7.39 -13.16
C SER A 56 4.58 7.58 -12.22
N LEU A 57 4.74 7.27 -10.93
CA LEU A 57 3.70 7.47 -9.93
C LEU A 57 3.47 8.96 -9.65
N ARG A 58 4.54 9.76 -9.60
CA ARG A 58 4.42 11.22 -9.49
C ARG A 58 3.70 11.83 -10.69
N LEU A 59 3.97 11.34 -11.90
CA LEU A 59 3.24 11.80 -13.08
C LEU A 59 1.74 11.45 -13.01
N LEU A 60 1.39 10.30 -12.41
CA LEU A 60 0.00 9.84 -12.31
C LEU A 60 -0.79 10.53 -11.21
N LEU A 61 -0.18 10.74 -10.04
CA LEU A 61 -0.85 11.14 -8.79
C LEU A 61 -0.25 12.38 -8.11
N GLY A 62 0.81 12.97 -8.67
CA GLY A 62 1.54 14.07 -8.03
C GLY A 62 2.27 13.61 -6.77
N ILE A 63 2.28 14.45 -5.74
CA ILE A 63 2.91 14.13 -4.44
C ILE A 63 2.35 12.84 -3.82
N TRP A 64 1.06 12.57 -4.04
CA TRP A 64 0.42 11.35 -3.55
C TRP A 64 0.99 10.08 -4.18
N GLY A 65 1.58 10.15 -5.38
CA GLY A 65 2.27 9.01 -5.98
C GLY A 65 3.50 8.59 -5.19
N GLU A 66 4.30 9.56 -4.74
CA GLU A 66 5.46 9.32 -3.88
C GLU A 66 5.02 8.86 -2.48
N THR A 67 4.04 9.53 -1.88
CA THR A 67 3.52 9.17 -0.55
C THR A 67 3.02 7.72 -0.51
N LEU A 68 2.20 7.32 -1.49
CA LEU A 68 1.66 5.96 -1.53
C LEU A 68 2.76 4.92 -1.82
N HIS A 69 3.75 5.24 -2.66
CA HIS A 69 4.91 4.37 -2.89
C HIS A 69 5.72 4.15 -1.61
N SER A 70 5.92 5.20 -0.80
CA SER A 70 6.59 5.08 0.50
C SER A 70 5.79 4.26 1.50
N PHE A 71 4.46 4.37 1.50
CA PHE A 71 3.59 3.53 2.33
C PHE A 71 3.60 2.06 1.91
N ALA A 72 3.67 1.79 0.60
CA ALA A 72 3.76 0.45 0.05
C ALA A 72 5.13 -0.23 0.27
N ASN A 73 6.17 0.54 0.63
CA ASN A 73 7.51 0.04 0.94
C ASN A 73 7.88 0.15 2.44
N VAL A 74 6.94 0.58 3.31
CA VAL A 74 7.15 0.76 4.77
C VAL A 74 8.46 1.43 5.13
N ILE A 75 8.77 2.55 4.48
CA ILE A 75 9.92 3.37 4.89
C ILE A 75 9.67 4.01 6.28
N HIS A 76 8.45 3.88 6.82
CA HIS A 76 8.10 4.21 8.19
C HIS A 76 7.45 2.99 8.87
N PRO A 77 8.10 2.35 9.86
CA PRO A 77 7.43 1.36 10.69
C PRO A 77 6.35 2.07 11.51
N ILE A 78 5.13 2.05 11.01
CA ILE A 78 3.96 2.45 11.79
C ILE A 78 3.62 1.22 12.62
N SER A 79 4.02 1.22 13.89
CA SER A 79 3.43 0.31 14.87
C SER A 79 1.92 0.57 14.88
N TYR A 80 1.16 -0.29 14.23
CA TYR A 80 -0.30 -0.28 14.29
C TYR A 80 -0.72 -0.65 15.71
N PHE A 81 -0.77 0.33 16.61
CA PHE A 81 -1.46 0.19 17.88
C PHE A 81 -2.94 0.47 17.65
N LYS A 82 -3.76 -0.53 17.95
CA LYS A 82 -5.18 -0.37 18.22
C LYS A 82 -5.47 -0.93 19.61
#